data_AF-A0A7J5YXS3-F1
#
_entry.id   AF-A0A7J5YXS3-F1
#
_cell.length_a   1.000
_cell.length_b   1.000
_cell.length_c   1.000
_cell.angle_alpha   90.00
_cell.angle_beta   90.00
_cell.angle_gamma   90.00
#
_symmetry.space_group_name_H-M   'P 1'
#
loop_
_entity.id
_entity.type
_entity.pdbx_description
1 polymer ?
#
loop_
_entity_poly.entity_id
_entity_poly.type
_entity_poly.pdbx_seq_one_letter_code
_entity_poly.pdbx_strand_id
1 'polypeptide(L)'
;MLMRNRPVIRSKNSKWYVPVEMSPEPLYPTYTLGMGYVFSNNLPEKIVEASKSINYFTIEDAYSPPNPSKFKAYNTKFNRCEYSKIITYILGSPKQLVDYWKDLKRPEPLVRTMKLRNPLGGRKQE
;
A
#
# COMPACT_ATOMS: atom_id res chain seq x y z
N MET A 1 3.29 4.14 -1.11
CA MET A 1 4.60 4.65 -1.58
C MET A 1 4.42 6.07 -2.10
N LEU A 2 5.26 7.02 -1.65
CA LEU A 2 5.26 8.39 -2.17
C LEU A 2 6.31 8.54 -3.26
N MET A 3 5.91 9.17 -4.35
CA MET A 3 6.70 9.50 -5.52
C MET A 3 7.08 10.98 -5.41
N ARG A 4 8.38 11.26 -5.35
CA ARG A 4 8.93 12.61 -5.27
C ARG A 4 9.90 12.81 -6.44
N ASN A 5 10.02 14.06 -6.90
CA ASN A 5 10.97 14.46 -7.93
C ASN A 5 10.90 13.57 -9.19
N ARG A 6 9.69 13.20 -9.62
CA ARG A 6 9.50 12.36 -10.80
C ARG A 6 9.39 13.24 -12.04
N PRO A 7 10.19 12.99 -13.09
CA PRO A 7 10.08 13.75 -14.32
C PRO A 7 8.75 13.47 -15.02
N VAL A 8 8.18 14.51 -15.61
CA VAL A 8 7.02 14.36 -16.49
C VAL A 8 7.43 13.58 -17.73
N ILE A 9 6.65 12.56 -18.09
CA ILE A 9 7.00 11.65 -19.18
C ILE A 9 6.61 12.30 -20.51
N ARG A 10 7.62 12.68 -21.31
CA ARG A 10 7.43 13.37 -22.60
C ARG A 10 7.51 12.48 -23.83
N SER A 11 7.77 11.18 -23.65
CA SER A 11 7.79 10.23 -24.76
C SER A 11 6.37 9.88 -25.20
N LYS A 12 5.99 10.24 -26.42
CA LYS A 12 4.67 9.96 -27.01
C LYS A 12 4.32 8.47 -27.11
N ASN A 13 5.33 7.59 -27.08
CA ASN A 13 5.13 6.14 -27.13
C ASN A 13 4.89 5.52 -25.75
N SER A 14 4.90 6.31 -24.68
CA SER A 14 4.60 5.84 -23.33
C SER A 14 3.10 5.94 -23.04
N LYS A 15 2.55 4.89 -22.39
CA LYS A 15 1.21 4.94 -21.78
C LYS A 15 1.02 6.17 -20.89
N TRP A 16 2.09 6.62 -20.26
CA TRP A 16 2.08 7.69 -19.26
C TRP A 16 2.52 9.05 -19.83
N TYR A 17 2.47 9.22 -21.15
CA TYR A 17 2.81 10.48 -21.82
C TYR A 17 1.94 11.65 -21.33
N VAL A 18 2.56 12.79 -21.03
CA VAL A 18 1.89 14.04 -20.69
C VAL A 18 2.45 15.18 -21.55
N PRO A 19 1.58 15.86 -22.34
CA PRO A 19 1.99 16.98 -23.18
C PRO A 19 2.38 18.22 -22.35
N VAL A 20 3.22 19.10 -22.91
CA VAL A 20 3.72 20.30 -22.21
C VAL A 20 2.59 21.29 -21.94
N GLU A 21 1.62 21.35 -22.84
CA GLU A 21 0.44 22.18 -22.75
C GLU A 21 -0.47 21.79 -21.57
N MET A 22 -0.45 20.52 -21.17
CA MET A 22 -1.19 20.03 -20.00
C MET A 22 -0.41 20.19 -18.69
N SER A 23 0.91 19.97 -18.74
CA SER A 23 1.80 20.11 -17.59
C SER A 23 3.08 20.79 -18.06
N PRO A 24 3.21 22.12 -17.92
CA PRO A 24 4.43 22.81 -18.35
C PRO A 24 5.62 22.45 -17.45
N GLU A 25 5.35 22.13 -16.19
CA GLU A 25 6.37 21.76 -15.21
C GLU A 25 7.19 20.53 -15.65
N PRO A 26 8.50 20.49 -15.38
CA PRO A 26 9.36 19.36 -15.73
C PRO A 26 9.18 18.16 -14.79
N LEU A 27 8.63 18.39 -13.58
CA LEU A 27 8.42 17.38 -12.55
C LEU A 27 6.94 17.28 -12.18
N TYR A 28 6.48 16.05 -11.91
CA TYR A 28 5.18 15.85 -11.28
C TYR A 28 5.20 16.39 -9.83
N PRO A 29 4.06 16.91 -9.33
CA PRO A 29 3.92 17.18 -7.90
C PRO A 29 4.16 15.90 -7.10
N THR A 30 4.46 16.00 -5.80
CA THR A 30 4.58 14.78 -4.97
C THR A 30 3.24 14.04 -4.96
N TYR A 31 3.26 12.75 -5.27
CA TYR A 31 2.06 11.92 -5.37
C TYR A 31 2.23 10.53 -4.79
N THR A 32 1.14 9.80 -4.58
CA THR A 32 1.18 8.38 -4.20
C THR A 32 1.22 7.49 -5.42
N LEU A 33 1.92 6.36 -5.37
CA LEU A 33 1.68 5.34 -6.41
C LEU A 33 0.40 4.54 -6.09
N GLY A 34 -0.58 4.59 -7.00
CA GLY A 34 -2.00 4.24 -6.90
C GLY A 34 -2.36 2.78 -6.63
N MET A 35 -1.91 2.25 -5.50
CA MET A 35 -2.26 0.89 -5.09
C MET A 35 -3.57 0.80 -4.32
N GLY A 36 -4.10 1.93 -3.89
CA GLY A 36 -5.34 2.02 -3.13
C GLY A 36 -5.43 3.34 -2.40
N TYR A 37 -6.66 3.81 -2.24
CA TYR A 37 -7.02 5.03 -1.53
C TYR A 37 -7.92 4.70 -0.36
N VAL A 38 -7.73 5.39 0.76
CA VAL A 38 -8.64 5.34 1.91
C VAL A 38 -8.98 6.78 2.27
N PHE A 39 -10.25 7.13 2.18
CA PHE A 39 -10.75 8.46 2.51
C PHE A 39 -12.03 8.35 3.34
N SER A 40 -12.39 9.45 4.01
CA SER A 40 -13.65 9.57 4.74
C SER A 40 -14.85 9.62 3.80
N ASN A 41 -16.01 9.17 4.27
CA ASN A 41 -17.23 9.09 3.44
C ASN A 41 -17.75 10.44 2.93
N ASN A 42 -17.30 11.57 3.48
CA ASN A 42 -17.66 12.91 3.01
C ASN A 42 -16.73 13.45 1.92
N LEU A 43 -15.65 12.74 1.58
CA LEU A 43 -14.70 13.18 0.55
C LEU A 43 -15.19 12.93 -0.89
N PRO A 44 -15.89 11.82 -1.23
CA PRO A 44 -16.39 11.59 -2.58
C PRO A 44 -17.20 12.74 -3.17
N GLU A 45 -18.14 13.29 -2.41
CA GLU A 45 -18.96 14.44 -2.83
C GLU A 45 -18.08 15.66 -3.16
N LYS A 46 -17.09 15.96 -2.32
CA LYS A 46 -16.14 17.06 -2.53
C LYS A 46 -15.23 16.82 -3.74
N ILE A 47 -14.81 15.58 -3.98
CA ILE A 47 -14.01 15.21 -5.16
C ILE A 47 -14.83 15.42 -6.43
N VAL A 48 -16.09 14.98 -6.44
CA VAL A 48 -17.00 15.18 -7.58
C VAL A 48 -17.22 16.66 -7.85
N GLU A 49 -17.46 17.47 -6.81
CA GLU A 49 -17.65 18.91 -6.98
C GLU A 49 -16.38 19.59 -7.51
N ALA A 50 -15.22 19.30 -6.92
CA ALA A 50 -13.94 19.86 -7.37
C ALA A 50 -13.56 19.44 -8.79
N SER A 51 -13.91 18.22 -9.21
CA SER A 51 -13.60 17.73 -10.57
C SER A 51 -14.30 18.53 -11.69
N LYS A 52 -15.35 19.29 -11.38
CA LYS A 52 -16.06 20.13 -12.36
C LYS A 52 -15.25 21.35 -12.79
N SER A 53 -14.33 21.83 -11.95
CA SER A 53 -13.53 23.04 -12.18
C SER A 53 -12.06 22.74 -12.50
N ILE A 54 -11.62 21.49 -12.33
CA ILE A 54 -10.25 21.05 -12.57
C ILE A 54 -10.17 20.36 -13.94
N ASN A 55 -9.19 20.77 -14.75
CA ASN A 55 -8.91 20.10 -16.01
C ASN A 55 -8.43 18.67 -15.77
N TYR A 56 -8.86 17.74 -16.63
CA TYR A 56 -8.41 16.36 -16.57
C TYR A 56 -6.88 16.29 -16.59
N PHE A 57 -6.32 15.42 -15.75
CA PHE A 57 -4.89 15.14 -15.71
C PHE A 57 -4.69 13.64 -15.88
N THR A 58 -3.69 13.24 -16.68
CA THR A 58 -3.47 11.83 -17.05
C THR A 58 -3.00 10.97 -15.87
N ILE A 59 -2.65 11.57 -14.73
CA ILE A 59 -2.29 10.84 -13.51
C ILE A 59 -3.37 11.12 -12.46
N GLU A 60 -4.20 10.12 -12.23
CA GLU A 60 -5.26 10.11 -11.22
C GLU A 60 -4.71 10.08 -9.79
N ASP A 61 -3.45 9.69 -9.64
CA ASP A 61 -2.84 9.50 -8.35
C ASP A 61 -2.34 10.83 -7.78
N ALA A 62 -3.14 11.52 -6.97
CA ALA A 62 -2.74 12.80 -6.37
C ALA A 62 -3.18 12.97 -4.90
N TYR A 63 -3.17 11.87 -4.12
CA TYR A 63 -3.57 11.93 -2.71
C TYR A 63 -2.53 11.33 -1.76
N SER A 64 -1.96 12.14 -0.87
CA SER A 64 -0.97 11.67 0.12
C SER A 64 -1.64 11.12 1.38
N PRO A 65 -1.49 9.82 1.73
CA PRO A 65 -2.06 9.26 2.93
C PRO A 65 -1.32 9.76 4.17
N PRO A 66 -1.99 9.86 5.34
CA PRO A 66 -1.37 10.28 6.59
C PRO A 66 -0.19 9.39 7.02
N ASN A 67 -0.23 8.10 6.68
CA ASN A 67 0.86 7.17 6.96
C ASN A 67 1.27 6.37 5.71
N PRO A 68 2.18 6.92 4.87
CA PRO A 68 2.59 6.27 3.63
C PRO A 68 3.30 4.93 3.81
N SER A 69 3.86 4.67 5.00
CA SER A 69 4.59 3.42 5.29
C SER A 69 3.68 2.18 5.30
N LYS A 70 2.37 2.39 5.52
CA LYS A 70 1.34 1.34 5.48
C LYS A 70 0.86 1.00 4.07
N PHE A 71 1.32 1.71 3.04
CA PHE A 71 0.97 1.47 1.64
C PHE A 71 2.16 0.86 0.91
N LYS A 72 2.24 -0.47 0.90
CA LYS A 72 3.38 -1.23 0.40
C LYS A 72 3.16 -1.69 -1.04
N ALA A 73 4.25 -1.71 -1.81
CA ALA A 73 4.28 -2.03 -3.23
C ALA A 73 3.96 -3.50 -3.51
N TYR A 74 5.00 -4.31 -3.65
CA TYR A 74 4.88 -5.74 -3.86
C TYR A 74 5.20 -6.47 -2.57
N ASN A 75 4.44 -7.53 -2.29
CA ASN A 75 4.80 -8.45 -1.21
C ASN A 75 5.82 -9.46 -1.74
N THR A 76 7.06 -9.39 -1.25
CA THR A 76 8.11 -10.36 -1.60
C THR A 76 8.07 -11.62 -0.74
N LYS A 77 7.61 -11.50 0.51
CA LYS A 77 7.51 -12.62 1.45
C LYS A 77 6.42 -12.37 2.47
N PHE A 78 5.49 -13.32 2.59
CA PHE A 78 4.43 -13.24 3.58
C PHE A 78 4.97 -13.25 5.02
N ASN A 79 4.61 -12.21 5.78
CA ASN A 79 4.81 -12.11 7.21
C ASN A 79 3.49 -11.71 7.86
N ARG A 80 2.90 -12.61 8.65
CA ARG A 80 1.57 -12.42 9.26
C ARG A 80 1.48 -11.16 10.15
N CYS A 81 2.50 -10.88 10.95
CA CYS A 81 2.53 -9.72 11.85
C CYS A 81 2.63 -8.41 11.07
N GLU A 82 3.44 -8.36 10.01
CA GLU A 82 3.49 -7.19 9.11
C GLU A 82 2.15 -7.00 8.40
N TYR A 83 1.60 -8.08 7.82
CA TYR A 83 0.33 -8.05 7.10
C TYR A 83 -0.83 -7.53 7.97
N SER A 84 -0.81 -7.78 9.28
CA SER A 84 -1.81 -7.25 10.22
C SER A 84 -1.78 -5.72 10.44
N LYS A 85 -0.70 -5.05 10.01
CA LYS A 85 -0.45 -3.62 10.25
C LYS A 85 -0.47 -2.77 8.98
N ILE A 86 -0.37 -3.40 7.81
CA ILE A 86 -0.32 -2.77 6.49
C ILE A 86 -1.73 -2.62 5.91
N ILE A 87 -1.95 -1.59 5.09
CA ILE A 87 -3.23 -1.33 4.42
C ILE A 87 -3.26 -2.00 3.03
N THR A 88 -2.19 -1.85 2.24
CA THR A 88 -2.14 -2.39 0.86
C THR A 88 -0.87 -3.19 0.58
N TYR A 89 -1.02 -4.25 -0.22
CA TYR A 89 0.04 -4.93 -0.97
C TYR A 89 -0.48 -5.31 -2.36
N ILE A 90 0.38 -5.23 -3.36
CA ILE A 90 0.21 -5.96 -4.63
C ILE A 90 0.70 -7.39 -4.43
N LEU A 91 -0.16 -8.35 -4.75
CA LEU A 91 0.12 -9.79 -4.69
C LEU A 91 0.35 -10.36 -6.08
N GLY A 92 1.14 -11.43 -6.14
CA GLY A 92 1.49 -12.09 -7.40
C GLY A 92 0.38 -12.98 -7.95
N SER A 93 -0.62 -13.36 -7.13
CA SER A 93 -1.78 -14.13 -7.61
C SER A 93 -3.02 -13.98 -6.72
N PRO A 94 -4.23 -14.22 -7.25
CA PRO A 94 -5.46 -14.30 -6.45
C PRO A 94 -5.40 -15.37 -5.35
N LYS A 95 -4.66 -16.47 -5.58
CA LYS A 95 -4.46 -17.52 -4.59
C LYS A 95 -3.74 -17.00 -3.34
N GLN A 96 -2.73 -16.14 -3.51
CA GLN A 96 -2.04 -15.52 -2.37
C GLN A 96 -2.99 -14.70 -1.49
N LEU A 97 -3.94 -13.97 -2.10
CA LEU A 97 -4.94 -13.21 -1.34
C LEU A 97 -5.73 -14.14 -0.39
N VAL A 98 -6.24 -15.24 -0.93
CA VAL A 98 -7.04 -16.21 -0.17
C VAL A 98 -6.21 -16.87 0.92
N ASP A 99 -5.00 -17.34 0.59
CA ASP A 99 -4.14 -18.07 1.53
C ASP A 99 -3.65 -17.16 2.67
N TYR A 100 -3.24 -15.92 2.36
CA TYR A 100 -2.78 -14.95 3.35
C TYR A 100 -3.90 -14.46 4.24
N TRP A 101 -5.10 -14.26 3.69
CA TRP A 101 -6.27 -13.88 4.50
C TRP A 101 -6.69 -14.97 5.47
N LYS A 102 -6.70 -16.24 5.02
CA LYS A 102 -6.98 -17.39 5.88
C LYS A 102 -5.97 -17.48 7.03
N ASP A 103 -4.68 -17.34 6.74
CA ASP A 103 -3.64 -17.36 7.78
C ASP A 103 -3.73 -16.15 8.72
N LEU A 104 -4.07 -14.96 8.22
CA LEU A 104 -4.26 -13.78 9.07
C LEU A 104 -5.37 -14.00 10.11
N LYS A 105 -6.50 -14.61 9.71
CA LYS A 105 -7.69 -14.82 10.54
C LYS A 105 -7.60 -15.95 11.56
N ARG A 106 -6.51 -16.71 11.55
CA ARG A 106 -6.24 -17.78 12.52
C ARG A 106 -6.22 -17.28 13.98
N PRO A 107 -6.66 -18.08 14.96
CA PRO A 107 -6.71 -17.66 16.36
C PRO A 107 -5.32 -17.57 17.03
N GLU A 108 -4.27 -18.13 16.42
CA GLU A 108 -2.93 -18.13 16.98
C GLU A 108 -2.36 -16.70 17.10
N PRO A 109 -1.54 -16.42 18.14
CA PRO A 109 -0.89 -15.12 18.28
C PRO A 109 -0.05 -14.76 17.04
N LEU A 110 -0.03 -13.47 16.70
CA LEU A 110 0.74 -12.93 15.56
C LEU A 110 2.26 -13.08 15.75
N VAL A 111 2.70 -13.25 17.00
CA VAL A 111 4.08 -13.53 17.38
C VAL A 111 4.11 -14.92 17.98
N ARG A 112 5.01 -15.79 17.50
CA ARG A 112 5.32 -17.03 18.22
C ARG A 112 5.88 -16.62 19.58
N THR A 113 5.08 -16.71 20.63
CA THR A 113 5.61 -16.75 21.99
C THR A 113 6.53 -17.96 22.04
N MET A 114 7.84 -17.73 22.17
CA MET A 114 8.75 -18.80 22.55
C MET A 114 8.24 -19.31 23.90
N LYS A 115 7.63 -20.49 23.92
CA LYS A 115 7.47 -21.24 25.16
C LYS A 115 8.88 -21.50 25.65
N LEU A 116 9.32 -20.78 26.68
CA LEU A 116 10.51 -21.13 27.43
C LEU A 116 10.30 -22.59 27.88
N ARG A 117 11.06 -23.52 27.30
CA ARG A 117 11.16 -24.87 27.87
C ARG A 117 11.90 -24.66 29.19
N ASN A 118 11.22 -24.81 30.33
CA ASN A 118 11.88 -24.93 31.62
C ASN A 118 12.80 -26.16 31.56
N PRO A 119 14.13 -26.01 31.69
CA PRO A 119 15.03 -27.15 31.73
C PRO A 119 15.25 -27.55 33.19
N LEU A 120 14.18 -27.91 33.92
CA LEU A 120 14.31 -28.52 35.24
C LEU A 120 13.21 -29.57 35.43
N GLY A 121 13.36 -30.68 34.71
CA GLY A 121 12.77 -31.95 35.13
C GLY A 121 13.59 -32.48 36.30
N GLY A 122 13.17 -32.13 37.52
CA GLY A 122 13.70 -32.73 38.74
C GLY A 122 13.47 -34.24 38.72
N ARG A 123 14.56 -35.01 38.75
CA ARG A 123 14.51 -36.41 39.14
C ARG A 123 14.17 -36.47 40.63
N LYS A 124 12.98 -36.96 40.95
CA LYS A 124 12.69 -37.64 42.21
C LYS A 124 12.44 -39.11 41.90
N GLN A 125 13.24 -39.98 42.49
CA GLN A 125 13.01 -41.39 42.82
C GLN A 125 14.30 -41.83 43.54
N GLU A 126 14.24 -41.87 44.88
CA GLU A 126 14.19 -43.09 45.71
C GLU A 126 15.53 -43.80 45.80
#